data_AF-A0A955SVT4-F1
#
_entry.id   AF-A0A955SVT4-F1
#
_cell.length_a   1.000
_cell.length_b   1.000
_cell.length_c   1.000
_cell.angle_alpha   90.00
_cell.angle_beta   90.00
_cell.angle_gamma   90.00
#
_symmetry.space_group_name_H-M   'P 1'
#
loop_
_entity.id
_entity.type
_entity.pdbx_description
1 polymer ?
#
loop_
_entity_poly.entity_id
_entity_poly.type
_entity_poly.pdbx_seq_one_letter_code
_entity_poly.pdbx_strand_id
1 'polypeptide(L)'
;DPTFDIEGHDTAHKIVLLSELAFGTRVSFEDVYREGITRLTSFDLKMAQELGYRIKLLAVAKRHETGLEVRVHPALVPLDSQIAAVSGVFNAIFVEGDPLGPAMFYGQGAGGSATGAAVVADIMEAARQKARGKERDNYYTFDHQDLVVRPMGESICAYYLKLMLKDEPGVLAQVAAALGEQRVSIASFIQEDPHAEHQALPVVMTTHRATESSMVAALDVVHKLEGVVEEPFLLRIEELEG
;
A
#
# COMPACT_ATOMS: atom_id res chain seq x y z
N ASP A 1 -16.75 -16.38 -2.31
CA ASP A 1 -16.70 -15.23 -1.40
C ASP A 1 -15.33 -14.58 -1.57
N PRO A 2 -15.24 -13.38 -2.17
CA PRO A 2 -13.98 -12.71 -2.48
C PRO A 2 -13.39 -11.93 -1.31
N THR A 3 -14.00 -11.98 -0.11
CA THR A 3 -13.61 -11.21 1.08
C THR A 3 -12.11 -11.34 1.38
N PHE A 4 -11.56 -12.55 1.26
CA PHE A 4 -10.15 -12.82 1.52
C PHE A 4 -9.20 -12.03 0.61
N ASP A 5 -9.59 -11.78 -0.65
CA ASP A 5 -8.81 -11.01 -1.62
C ASP A 5 -9.03 -9.52 -1.46
N ILE A 6 -10.29 -9.07 -1.38
CA ILE A 6 -10.65 -7.64 -1.37
C ILE A 6 -10.31 -6.93 -0.06
N GLU A 7 -10.23 -7.66 1.05
CA GLU A 7 -9.78 -7.14 2.35
C GLU A 7 -8.26 -7.34 2.56
N GLY A 8 -7.55 -7.90 1.56
CA GLY A 8 -6.09 -8.02 1.55
C GLY A 8 -5.50 -9.15 2.40
N HIS A 9 -6.28 -10.14 2.84
CA HIS A 9 -5.78 -11.24 3.67
C HIS A 9 -4.76 -12.13 2.94
N ASP A 10 -5.02 -12.44 1.65
CA ASP A 10 -4.08 -13.20 0.82
C ASP A 10 -2.74 -12.46 0.69
N THR A 11 -2.80 -11.17 0.38
CA THR A 11 -1.63 -10.30 0.28
C THR A 11 -0.86 -10.20 1.60
N ALA A 12 -1.57 -10.15 2.73
CA ALA A 12 -0.96 -10.10 4.07
C ALA A 12 -0.21 -11.40 4.42
N HIS A 13 -0.76 -12.58 4.09
CA HIS A 13 -0.02 -13.83 4.28
C HIS A 13 1.23 -13.90 3.41
N LYS A 14 1.16 -13.39 2.17
CA LYS A 14 2.31 -13.36 1.25
C LYS A 14 3.41 -12.45 1.78
N ILE A 15 3.09 -11.26 2.32
CA ILE A 15 4.10 -10.34 2.80
C ILE A 15 4.77 -10.80 4.10
N VAL A 16 4.08 -11.55 4.96
CA VAL A 16 4.70 -12.19 6.14
C VAL A 16 5.85 -13.12 5.71
N LEU A 17 5.60 -14.00 4.73
CA LEU A 17 6.61 -14.93 4.23
C LEU A 17 7.75 -14.20 3.51
N LEU A 18 7.41 -13.20 2.68
CA LEU A 18 8.41 -12.39 1.98
C LEU A 18 9.27 -11.57 2.95
N SER A 19 8.73 -11.14 4.09
CA SER A 19 9.49 -10.42 5.11
C SER A 19 10.54 -11.32 5.78
N GLU A 20 10.19 -12.58 6.09
CA GLU A 20 11.16 -13.55 6.61
C GLU A 20 12.25 -13.86 5.57
N LEU A 21 11.85 -14.02 4.30
CA LEU A 21 12.78 -14.28 3.19
C LEU A 21 13.74 -13.11 2.92
N ALA A 22 13.24 -11.87 2.96
CA ALA A 22 14.03 -10.69 2.61
C ALA A 22 14.87 -10.14 3.77
N PHE A 23 14.35 -10.20 5.01
CA PHE A 23 14.96 -9.53 6.16
C PHE A 23 15.38 -10.48 7.28
N GLY A 24 15.09 -11.77 7.18
CA GLY A 24 15.37 -12.76 8.24
C GLY A 24 14.49 -12.58 9.48
N THR A 25 13.46 -11.73 9.42
CA THR A 25 12.59 -11.40 10.54
C THR A 25 11.24 -12.09 10.41
N ARG A 26 10.81 -12.78 11.47
CA ARG A 26 9.45 -13.33 11.55
C ARG A 26 8.47 -12.24 11.95
N VAL A 27 7.45 -12.06 11.12
CA VAL A 27 6.39 -11.07 11.32
C VAL A 27 5.11 -11.84 11.64
N SER A 28 4.42 -11.48 12.72
CA SER A 28 3.11 -12.07 13.00
C SER A 28 2.08 -11.49 12.04
N PHE A 29 1.08 -12.28 11.65
CA PHE A 29 0.03 -11.79 10.75
C PHE A 29 -0.72 -10.59 11.33
N GLU A 30 -0.88 -10.57 12.65
CA GLU A 30 -1.53 -9.52 13.43
C GLU A 30 -0.74 -8.21 13.45
N ASP A 31 0.58 -8.27 13.24
CA ASP A 31 1.46 -7.10 13.21
C ASP A 31 1.43 -6.39 11.84
N VAL A 32 0.85 -7.02 10.81
CA VAL A 32 0.74 -6.43 9.48
C VAL A 32 -0.46 -5.47 9.44
N TYR A 33 -0.19 -4.19 9.21
CA TYR A 33 -1.27 -3.25 8.90
C TYR A 33 -1.97 -3.68 7.61
N ARG A 34 -3.31 -3.72 7.62
CA ARG A 34 -4.09 -4.21 6.48
C ARG A 34 -5.29 -3.32 6.20
N GLU A 35 -5.40 -2.89 4.95
CA GLU A 35 -6.54 -2.18 4.40
C GLU A 35 -6.90 -2.77 3.02
N GLY A 36 -8.19 -3.03 2.83
CA GLY A 36 -8.73 -3.57 1.58
C GLY A 36 -9.00 -2.51 0.51
N ILE A 37 -9.62 -2.96 -0.59
CA ILE A 37 -10.02 -2.11 -1.73
C ILE A 37 -11.52 -1.80 -1.75
N THR A 38 -12.26 -2.18 -0.71
CA THR A 38 -13.73 -2.15 -0.68
C THR A 38 -14.34 -0.75 -0.71
N ARG A 39 -13.60 0.27 -0.26
CA ARG A 39 -14.03 1.68 -0.27
C ARG A 39 -13.72 2.44 -1.57
N LEU A 40 -12.99 1.84 -2.50
CA LEU A 40 -12.62 2.49 -3.76
C LEU A 40 -13.84 2.69 -4.66
N THR A 41 -13.94 3.88 -5.25
CA THR A 41 -14.99 4.22 -6.21
C THR A 41 -14.43 4.45 -7.61
N SER A 42 -15.31 4.46 -8.63
CA SER A 42 -14.92 4.82 -10.00
C SER A 42 -14.39 6.26 -10.10
N PHE A 43 -14.87 7.16 -9.24
CA PHE A 43 -14.35 8.52 -9.12
C PHE A 43 -12.88 8.51 -8.69
N ASP A 44 -12.51 7.70 -7.69
CA ASP A 44 -11.11 7.61 -7.22
C ASP A 44 -10.18 7.09 -8.31
N LEU A 45 -10.63 6.10 -9.10
CA LEU A 45 -9.86 5.57 -10.23
C LEU A 45 -9.64 6.62 -11.32
N LYS A 46 -10.68 7.41 -11.64
CA LYS A 46 -10.61 8.51 -12.62
C LYS A 46 -9.67 9.61 -12.13
N MET A 47 -9.86 10.07 -10.89
CA MET A 47 -9.04 11.12 -10.28
C MET A 47 -7.57 10.71 -10.15
N ALA A 48 -7.28 9.50 -9.69
CA ALA A 48 -5.92 9.00 -9.64
C ALA A 48 -5.26 9.05 -11.03
N GLN A 49 -5.98 8.63 -12.09
CA GLN A 49 -5.47 8.67 -13.45
C GLN A 49 -5.22 10.11 -13.96
N GLU A 50 -6.14 11.04 -13.68
CA GLU A 50 -5.96 12.46 -14.04
C GLU A 50 -4.78 13.11 -13.31
N LEU A 51 -4.53 12.69 -12.06
CA LEU A 51 -3.37 13.11 -11.26
C LEU A 51 -2.05 12.44 -11.67
N GLY A 52 -2.05 11.52 -12.65
CA GLY A 52 -0.85 10.85 -13.13
C GLY A 52 -0.49 9.56 -12.38
N TYR A 53 -1.45 8.95 -11.70
CA TYR A 53 -1.27 7.75 -10.88
C TYR A 53 -2.17 6.58 -11.31
N ARG A 54 -1.86 5.39 -10.80
CA ARG A 54 -2.74 4.22 -10.82
C ARG A 54 -2.91 3.70 -9.40
N ILE A 55 -4.11 3.24 -9.05
CA ILE A 55 -4.35 2.62 -7.74
C ILE A 55 -3.99 1.13 -7.80
N LYS A 56 -3.21 0.66 -6.82
CA LYS A 56 -2.80 -0.75 -6.63
C LYS A 56 -2.99 -1.16 -5.18
N LEU A 57 -3.40 -2.39 -4.94
CA LEU A 57 -3.27 -3.01 -3.61
C LEU A 57 -1.82 -3.47 -3.46
N LEU A 58 -1.06 -2.81 -2.62
CA LEU A 58 0.36 -3.11 -2.41
C LEU A 58 0.56 -3.85 -1.09
N ALA A 59 1.50 -4.79 -1.10
CA ALA A 59 2.17 -5.26 0.10
C ALA A 59 3.57 -4.66 0.14
N VAL A 60 3.89 -3.96 1.22
CA VAL A 60 5.16 -3.27 1.41
C VAL A 60 5.82 -3.83 2.65
N ALA A 61 7.07 -4.28 2.50
CA ALA A 61 7.96 -4.59 3.61
C ALA A 61 9.24 -3.78 3.43
N LYS A 62 9.51 -2.86 4.36
CA LYS A 62 10.62 -1.90 4.27
C LYS A 62 11.42 -1.86 5.55
N ARG A 63 12.72 -2.14 5.46
CA ARG A 63 13.64 -2.02 6.59
C ARG A 63 13.98 -0.55 6.83
N HIS A 64 13.95 -0.17 8.10
CA HIS A 64 14.42 1.11 8.62
C HIS A 64 15.48 0.85 9.69
N GLU A 65 16.19 1.89 10.13
CA GLU A 65 17.15 1.78 11.24
C GLU A 65 16.48 1.30 12.54
N THR A 66 15.23 1.68 12.76
CA THR A 66 14.48 1.40 14.00
C THR A 66 13.63 0.14 13.95
N GLY A 67 13.55 -0.57 12.82
CA GLY A 67 12.72 -1.76 12.68
C GLY A 67 12.24 -2.02 11.26
N LEU A 68 11.22 -2.85 11.14
CA LEU A 68 10.62 -3.27 9.88
C LEU A 68 9.20 -2.72 9.74
N GLU A 69 8.94 -2.00 8.66
CA GLU A 69 7.58 -1.59 8.27
C GLU A 69 6.97 -2.71 7.44
N VAL A 70 5.80 -3.22 7.82
CA VAL A 70 5.08 -4.26 7.07
C VAL A 70 3.60 -3.90 6.97
N ARG A 71 3.12 -3.66 5.74
CA ARG A 71 1.76 -3.17 5.51
C ARG A 71 1.18 -3.64 4.18
N VAL A 72 -0.15 -3.73 4.15
CA VAL A 72 -0.98 -4.00 2.99
C VAL A 72 -2.05 -2.93 2.90
N HIS A 73 -2.11 -2.20 1.79
CA HIS A 73 -3.15 -1.19 1.58
C HIS A 73 -3.24 -0.79 0.11
N PRO A 74 -4.38 -0.23 -0.34
CA PRO A 74 -4.43 0.49 -1.59
C PRO A 74 -3.50 1.70 -1.56
N ALA A 75 -2.81 1.95 -2.66
CA ALA A 75 -1.93 3.09 -2.85
C ALA A 75 -1.96 3.58 -4.29
N LEU A 76 -1.76 4.88 -4.46
CA LEU A 76 -1.44 5.49 -5.75
C LEU A 76 0.04 5.22 -6.05
N VAL A 77 0.31 4.76 -7.26
CA VAL A 77 1.66 4.61 -7.82
C VAL A 77 1.77 5.43 -9.11
N PRO A 78 2.89 6.10 -9.37
CA PRO A 78 3.09 6.86 -10.61
C PRO A 78 2.84 6.00 -11.85
N LEU A 79 2.19 6.56 -12.87
CA LEU A 79 1.85 5.82 -14.10
C LEU A 79 3.06 5.27 -14.86
N ASP A 80 4.22 5.91 -14.71
CA ASP A 80 5.50 5.54 -15.31
C ASP A 80 6.26 4.45 -14.54
N SER A 81 5.86 4.15 -13.29
CA SER A 81 6.46 3.08 -12.51
C SER A 81 6.20 1.69 -13.11
N GLN A 82 7.16 0.78 -12.97
CA GLN A 82 7.02 -0.59 -13.46
C GLN A 82 5.84 -1.33 -12.82
N ILE A 83 5.56 -1.08 -11.53
CA ILE A 83 4.46 -1.71 -10.82
C ILE A 83 3.09 -1.23 -11.32
N ALA A 84 3.00 0.01 -11.82
CA ALA A 84 1.75 0.52 -12.39
C ALA A 84 1.33 -0.34 -13.60
N ALA A 85 2.28 -0.73 -14.46
CA ALA A 85 2.01 -1.50 -15.68
C ALA A 85 1.40 -2.90 -15.42
N VAL A 86 1.64 -3.49 -14.25
CA VAL A 86 1.16 -4.83 -13.86
C VAL A 86 -0.37 -4.86 -13.83
N SER A 87 -1.00 -5.67 -14.68
CA SER A 87 -2.47 -5.66 -14.86
C SER A 87 -3.04 -7.07 -15.00
N GLY A 88 -4.34 -7.22 -14.76
CA GLY A 88 -5.03 -8.51 -14.86
C GLY A 88 -4.64 -9.46 -13.72
N VAL A 89 -4.45 -10.74 -14.04
CA VAL A 89 -4.11 -11.80 -13.07
C VAL A 89 -2.61 -11.94 -12.78
N PHE A 90 -1.82 -10.98 -13.25
CA PHE A 90 -0.38 -10.97 -13.04
C PHE A 90 -0.02 -10.30 -11.72
N ASN A 91 0.97 -10.87 -11.05
CA ASN A 91 1.58 -10.31 -9.86
C ASN A 91 2.98 -9.81 -10.21
N ALA A 92 3.47 -8.89 -9.39
CA ALA A 92 4.87 -8.53 -9.41
C ALA A 92 5.41 -8.39 -7.99
N ILE A 93 6.69 -8.67 -7.84
CA ILE A 93 7.46 -8.41 -6.63
C ILE A 93 8.60 -7.50 -7.03
N PHE A 94 8.60 -6.28 -6.51
CA PHE A 94 9.69 -5.33 -6.63
C PHE A 94 10.57 -5.45 -5.38
N VAL A 95 11.87 -5.67 -5.58
CA VAL A 95 12.86 -5.83 -4.53
C VAL A 95 13.95 -4.80 -4.75
N GLU A 96 14.34 -4.13 -3.67
CA GLU A 96 15.48 -3.21 -3.66
C GLU A 96 16.41 -3.64 -2.53
N GLY A 97 17.70 -3.74 -2.84
CA GLY A 97 18.71 -4.09 -1.85
C GLY A 97 20.11 -3.69 -2.29
N ASP A 98 21.01 -3.48 -1.34
CA ASP A 98 22.43 -3.20 -1.60
C ASP A 98 23.22 -4.52 -1.58
N PRO A 99 24.00 -4.88 -2.62
CA PRO A 99 24.32 -4.11 -3.83
C PRO A 99 23.48 -4.45 -5.07
N LEU A 100 22.39 -5.21 -4.92
CA LEU A 100 21.56 -5.67 -6.04
C LEU A 100 20.97 -4.52 -6.88
N GLY A 101 20.60 -3.41 -6.24
CA GLY A 101 19.75 -2.38 -6.81
C GLY A 101 18.30 -2.84 -6.97
N PRO A 102 17.48 -2.14 -7.76
CA PRO A 102 16.09 -2.51 -8.02
C PRO A 102 16.00 -3.74 -8.95
N ALA A 103 15.17 -4.71 -8.56
CA ALA A 103 14.85 -5.90 -9.34
C ALA A 103 13.35 -6.19 -9.28
N MET A 104 12.77 -6.61 -10.40
CA MET A 104 11.35 -6.93 -10.49
C MET A 104 11.13 -8.36 -11.00
N PHE A 105 10.34 -9.13 -10.27
CA PHE A 105 9.86 -10.45 -10.67
C PHE A 105 8.40 -10.32 -11.09
N TYR A 106 8.07 -10.73 -12.30
CA TYR A 106 6.73 -10.58 -12.88
C TYR A 106 6.24 -11.93 -13.42
N GLY A 107 4.98 -12.27 -13.14
CA GLY A 107 4.39 -13.52 -13.61
C GLY A 107 2.95 -13.72 -13.16
N GLN A 108 2.34 -14.81 -13.58
CA GLN A 108 1.00 -15.18 -13.11
C GLN A 108 1.08 -15.64 -11.66
N GLY A 109 0.39 -14.94 -10.76
CA GLY A 109 0.37 -15.25 -9.33
C GLY A 109 -0.72 -16.23 -8.90
N ALA A 110 -1.60 -16.60 -9.84
CA ALA A 110 -2.70 -17.53 -9.63
C ALA A 110 -2.94 -18.36 -10.90
N GLY A 111 -3.45 -19.59 -10.74
CA GLY A 111 -3.76 -20.51 -11.83
C GLY A 111 -3.09 -21.88 -11.66
N GLY A 112 -3.85 -22.94 -11.93
CA GLY A 112 -3.44 -24.32 -11.63
C GLY A 112 -2.08 -24.73 -12.23
N SER A 113 -1.77 -24.28 -13.45
CA SER A 113 -0.48 -24.59 -14.09
C SER A 113 0.70 -23.87 -13.44
N ALA A 114 0.56 -22.58 -13.09
CA ALA A 114 1.63 -21.81 -12.44
C ALA A 114 1.92 -22.35 -11.03
N THR A 115 0.86 -22.60 -10.25
CA THR A 115 0.98 -23.21 -8.92
C THR A 115 1.56 -24.63 -9.00
N GLY A 116 1.12 -25.43 -9.97
CA GLY A 116 1.63 -26.79 -10.19
C GLY A 116 3.11 -26.81 -10.55
N ALA A 117 3.59 -25.87 -11.35
CA ALA A 117 5.01 -25.75 -11.70
C ALA A 117 5.90 -25.49 -10.46
N ALA A 118 5.46 -24.60 -9.55
CA ALA A 118 6.18 -24.34 -8.31
C ALA A 118 6.27 -25.59 -7.41
N VAL A 119 5.14 -26.29 -7.22
CA VAL A 119 5.10 -27.54 -6.43
C VAL A 119 6.03 -28.61 -7.01
N VAL A 120 6.04 -28.79 -8.35
CA VAL A 120 6.92 -29.77 -9.00
C VAL A 120 8.40 -29.38 -8.83
N ALA A 121 8.74 -28.09 -8.93
CA ALA A 121 10.10 -27.62 -8.72
C ALA A 121 10.62 -27.96 -7.31
N ASP A 122 9.80 -27.73 -6.28
CA ASP A 122 10.12 -28.06 -4.89
C ASP A 122 10.29 -29.57 -4.67
N ILE A 123 9.41 -30.40 -5.25
CA ILE A 123 9.52 -31.87 -5.18
C ILE A 123 10.82 -32.34 -5.84
N MET A 124 11.16 -31.79 -7.02
CA MET A 124 12.41 -32.13 -7.70
C MET A 124 13.64 -31.72 -6.89
N GLU A 125 13.60 -30.58 -6.22
CA GLU A 125 14.68 -30.13 -5.35
C GLU A 125 14.84 -31.03 -4.13
N ALA A 126 13.75 -31.39 -3.46
CA ALA A 126 13.75 -32.34 -2.35
C ALA A 126 14.31 -33.71 -2.77
N ALA A 127 13.95 -34.20 -3.96
CA ALA A 127 14.47 -35.44 -4.51
C ALA A 127 15.98 -35.37 -4.80
N ARG A 128 16.47 -34.24 -5.35
CA ARG A 128 17.90 -34.01 -5.58
C ARG A 128 18.71 -34.00 -4.28
N GLN A 129 18.22 -33.34 -3.24
CA GLN A 129 18.87 -33.32 -1.92
C GLN A 129 18.99 -34.73 -1.32
N LYS A 130 17.88 -35.48 -1.35
CA LYS A 130 17.86 -36.87 -0.88
C LYS A 130 18.86 -37.75 -1.64
N ALA A 131 18.93 -37.60 -2.96
CA ALA A 131 19.88 -38.34 -3.80
C ALA A 131 21.35 -38.00 -3.51
N ARG A 132 21.64 -36.79 -3.04
CA ARG A 132 22.98 -36.35 -2.60
C ARG A 132 23.34 -36.79 -1.18
N GLY A 133 22.47 -37.52 -0.48
CA GLY A 133 22.71 -37.98 0.89
C GLY A 133 22.72 -36.86 1.93
N LYS A 134 22.16 -35.69 1.62
CA LYS A 134 22.00 -34.59 2.57
C LYS A 134 20.67 -34.75 3.30
N GLU A 135 20.68 -34.75 4.64
CA GLU A 135 19.46 -34.88 5.44
C GLU A 135 18.55 -33.64 5.37
N ARG A 136 19.11 -32.49 5.01
CA ARG A 136 18.48 -31.25 4.52
C ARG A 136 19.60 -30.22 4.41
N ASP A 137 19.81 -29.63 3.25
CA ASP A 137 20.48 -28.33 3.26
C ASP A 137 19.44 -27.35 3.82
N ASN A 138 19.71 -26.69 4.94
CA ASN A 138 18.97 -25.49 5.31
C ASN A 138 19.34 -24.42 4.26
N TYR A 139 18.67 -24.44 3.11
CA TYR A 139 18.78 -23.41 2.06
C TYR A 139 18.52 -22.02 2.65
N TYR A 140 17.73 -22.00 3.72
CA TYR A 140 17.43 -20.85 4.53
C TYR A 140 18.29 -20.84 5.80
N THR A 141 19.59 -20.59 5.64
CA THR A 141 20.36 -20.04 6.76
C THR A 141 20.05 -18.55 6.81
N PHE A 142 18.84 -18.23 7.27
CA PHE A 142 18.53 -16.85 7.60
C PHE A 142 19.42 -16.48 8.77
N ASP A 143 20.20 -15.41 8.62
CA ASP A 143 20.67 -14.67 9.78
C ASP A 143 19.42 -14.05 10.40
N HIS A 144 18.78 -14.79 11.30
CA HIS A 144 17.52 -14.37 11.89
C HIS A 144 17.73 -13.06 12.63
N GLN A 145 17.02 -12.02 12.17
CA GLN A 145 17.07 -10.71 12.79
C GLN A 145 15.78 -10.47 13.55
N ASP A 146 15.89 -10.12 14.82
CA ASP A 146 14.75 -9.74 15.66
C ASP A 146 14.43 -8.25 15.45
N LEU A 147 14.07 -7.87 14.22
CA LEU A 147 13.62 -6.50 13.92
C LEU A 147 12.20 -6.31 14.47
N VAL A 148 11.99 -5.21 15.19
CA VAL A 148 10.66 -4.83 15.68
C VAL A 148 9.80 -4.37 14.52
N VAL A 149 8.58 -4.89 14.41
CA VAL A 149 7.60 -4.40 13.43
C VAL A 149 7.13 -3.02 13.88
N ARG A 150 7.30 -2.02 13.02
CA ARG A 150 6.96 -0.63 13.30
C ARG A 150 5.45 -0.42 13.15
N PRO A 151 4.82 0.38 14.04
CA PRO A 151 3.42 0.71 13.90
C PRO A 151 3.17 1.55 12.65
N MET A 152 2.02 1.34 12.00
CA MET A 152 1.64 2.04 10.77
C MET A 152 1.73 3.57 10.90
N GLY A 153 1.40 4.11 12.08
CA GLY A 153 1.45 5.53 12.40
C GLY A 153 2.82 6.21 12.18
N GLU A 154 3.91 5.44 12.18
CA GLU A 154 5.27 5.94 11.93
C GLU A 154 5.65 5.97 10.44
N SER A 155 4.83 5.38 9.57
CA SER A 155 5.09 5.35 8.12
C SER A 155 5.05 6.77 7.55
N ILE A 156 5.98 7.09 6.65
CA ILE A 156 6.09 8.41 6.02
C ILE A 156 5.86 8.28 4.52
N CYS A 157 4.69 8.74 4.08
CA CYS A 157 4.31 8.78 2.67
C CYS A 157 3.58 10.09 2.35
N ALA A 158 3.35 10.35 1.07
CA ALA A 158 2.40 11.35 0.62
C ALA A 158 0.99 10.74 0.59
N TYR A 159 -0.05 11.57 0.59
CA TYR A 159 -1.42 11.10 0.67
C TYR A 159 -2.29 11.71 -0.42
N TYR A 160 -3.25 10.92 -0.91
CA TYR A 160 -4.44 11.35 -1.63
C TYR A 160 -5.60 11.39 -0.64
N LEU A 161 -6.28 12.52 -0.56
CA LEU A 161 -7.42 12.75 0.31
C LEU A 161 -8.62 13.17 -0.52
N LYS A 162 -9.71 12.43 -0.44
CA LYS A 162 -11.02 12.82 -0.98
C LYS A 162 -11.95 13.19 0.16
N LEU A 163 -12.56 14.37 0.03
CA LEU A 163 -13.55 14.91 0.95
C LEU A 163 -14.82 15.27 0.19
N MET A 164 -15.97 15.02 0.80
CA MET A 164 -17.25 15.57 0.34
C MET A 164 -17.54 16.81 1.19
N LEU A 165 -17.45 17.99 0.58
CA LEU A 165 -17.55 19.27 1.27
C LEU A 165 -18.79 20.03 0.83
N LYS A 166 -19.49 20.68 1.77
CA LYS A 166 -20.54 21.65 1.43
C LYS A 166 -19.93 22.81 0.64
N ASP A 167 -20.67 23.32 -0.35
CA ASP A 167 -20.28 24.50 -1.11
C ASP A 167 -20.55 25.78 -0.31
N GLU A 168 -19.76 25.99 0.74
CA GLU A 168 -19.87 27.12 1.66
C GLU A 168 -18.49 27.79 1.86
N PRO A 169 -18.43 29.13 1.83
CA PRO A 169 -17.19 29.85 2.10
C PRO A 169 -16.58 29.49 3.45
N GLY A 170 -15.28 29.20 3.46
CA GLY A 170 -14.52 28.94 4.68
C GLY A 170 -14.39 27.46 5.06
N VAL A 171 -15.19 26.54 4.50
CA VAL A 171 -15.06 25.10 4.76
C VAL A 171 -13.67 24.59 4.36
N LEU A 172 -13.22 24.89 3.14
CA LEU A 172 -11.89 24.51 2.66
C LEU A 172 -10.77 25.13 3.50
N ALA A 173 -10.95 26.35 4.00
CA ALA A 173 -9.96 27.01 4.87
C ALA A 173 -9.83 26.28 6.22
N GLN A 174 -10.94 25.80 6.79
CA GLN A 174 -10.92 25.00 8.02
C GLN A 174 -10.22 23.65 7.81
N VAL A 175 -10.45 23.00 6.65
CA VAL A 175 -9.73 21.76 6.28
C VAL A 175 -8.23 22.02 6.18
N ALA A 176 -7.83 23.07 5.47
CA ALA A 176 -6.41 23.43 5.32
C ALA A 176 -5.77 23.77 6.68
N ALA A 177 -6.49 24.46 7.57
CA ALA A 177 -6.02 24.74 8.92
C ALA A 177 -5.82 23.46 9.73
N ALA A 178 -6.77 22.52 9.71
CA ALA A 178 -6.67 21.24 10.41
C ALA A 178 -5.46 20.41 9.94
N LEU A 179 -5.20 20.36 8.62
CA LEU A 179 -3.99 19.73 8.07
C LEU A 179 -2.71 20.45 8.54
N GLY A 180 -2.70 21.78 8.49
CA GLY A 180 -1.57 22.61 8.89
C GLY A 180 -1.19 22.48 10.36
N GLU A 181 -2.16 22.38 11.27
CA GLU A 181 -1.94 22.17 12.71
C GLU A 181 -1.21 20.86 13.00
N GLN A 182 -1.44 19.83 12.18
CA GLN A 182 -0.75 18.53 12.25
C GLN A 182 0.52 18.47 11.40
N ARG A 183 0.96 19.62 10.85
CA ARG A 183 2.13 19.76 9.97
C ARG A 183 2.02 18.96 8.67
N VAL A 184 0.81 18.75 8.18
CA VAL A 184 0.56 18.14 6.86
C VAL A 184 0.48 19.25 5.83
N SER A 185 1.41 19.26 4.88
CA SER A 185 1.45 20.25 3.80
C SER A 185 0.69 19.75 2.58
N ILE A 186 -0.17 20.60 2.01
CA ILE A 186 -0.92 20.32 0.78
C ILE A 186 0.00 20.55 -0.43
N ALA A 187 0.14 19.54 -1.28
CA ALA A 187 0.90 19.62 -2.52
C ALA A 187 0.03 20.11 -3.68
N SER A 188 -1.22 19.64 -3.78
CA SER A 188 -2.19 20.10 -4.77
C SER A 188 -3.62 19.91 -4.27
N PHE A 189 -4.58 20.61 -4.85
CA PHE A 189 -5.99 20.32 -4.67
C PHE A 189 -6.76 20.54 -5.97
N ILE A 190 -7.81 19.78 -6.15
CA ILE A 190 -8.74 19.83 -7.27
C ILE A 190 -10.15 19.77 -6.70
N GLN A 191 -10.99 20.70 -7.15
CA GLN A 191 -12.42 20.65 -6.93
C GLN A 191 -13.05 20.39 -8.30
N GLU A 192 -13.59 19.20 -8.50
CA GLU A 192 -14.48 18.99 -9.65
C GLU A 192 -15.78 19.73 -9.38
N ASP A 193 -16.29 20.44 -10.38
CA ASP A 193 -17.61 21.06 -10.34
C ASP A 193 -18.65 20.04 -10.86
N PRO A 194 -19.30 19.25 -9.98
CA PRO A 194 -20.42 18.43 -10.39
C PRO A 194 -21.54 19.38 -10.80
N HIS A 195 -21.94 19.32 -12.07
CA HIS A 195 -23.07 20.07 -12.62
C HIS A 195 -24.16 20.40 -11.58
N ALA A 196 -24.15 21.67 -11.13
CA ALA A 196 -25.19 22.54 -10.57
C ALA A 196 -26.28 22.01 -9.62
N GLU A 197 -26.33 20.75 -9.21
CA GLU A 197 -27.47 20.18 -8.46
C GLU A 197 -27.13 19.57 -7.09
N HIS A 198 -25.85 19.53 -6.68
CA HIS A 198 -25.44 18.87 -5.44
C HIS A 198 -25.06 19.90 -4.36
N GLN A 199 -25.57 19.71 -3.13
CA GLN A 199 -25.24 20.56 -1.97
C GLN A 199 -23.82 20.33 -1.43
N ALA A 200 -23.16 19.24 -1.86
CA ALA A 200 -21.78 18.92 -1.51
C ALA A 200 -20.99 18.53 -2.77
N LEU A 201 -19.73 18.96 -2.81
CA LEU A 201 -18.83 18.79 -3.94
C LEU A 201 -17.62 17.94 -3.50
N PRO A 202 -17.14 17.03 -4.37
CA PRO A 202 -15.93 16.29 -4.10
C PRO A 202 -14.72 17.22 -4.24
N VAL A 203 -13.94 17.32 -3.16
CA VAL A 203 -12.64 17.98 -3.15
C VAL A 203 -11.57 16.91 -2.95
N VAL A 204 -10.64 16.88 -3.89
CA VAL A 204 -9.46 16.00 -3.85
C VAL A 204 -8.24 16.82 -3.52
N MET A 205 -7.41 16.34 -2.62
CA MET A 205 -6.16 16.96 -2.23
C MET A 205 -5.05 15.92 -2.27
N THR A 206 -3.86 16.32 -2.70
CA THR A 206 -2.63 15.56 -2.43
C THR A 206 -1.76 16.29 -1.43
N THR A 207 -1.01 15.55 -0.64
CA THR A 207 -0.10 16.11 0.37
C THR A 207 1.35 15.89 -0.01
N HIS A 208 2.25 16.67 0.57
CA HIS A 208 3.64 16.24 0.70
C HIS A 208 3.76 15.11 1.74
N ARG A 209 4.97 14.57 1.89
CA ARG A 209 5.26 13.48 2.82
C ARG A 209 4.99 13.89 4.27
N ALA A 210 4.21 13.08 4.98
CA ALA A 210 3.92 13.23 6.40
C ALA A 210 3.82 11.86 7.07
N THR A 211 3.93 11.81 8.39
CA THR A 211 3.66 10.58 9.14
C THR A 211 2.18 10.24 9.06
N GLU A 212 1.88 8.94 9.03
CA GLU A 212 0.49 8.46 9.05
C GLU A 212 -0.25 8.96 10.29
N SER A 213 0.41 8.97 11.46
CA SER A 213 -0.19 9.51 12.69
C SER A 213 -0.61 10.98 12.57
N SER A 214 0.22 11.83 11.93
CA SER A 214 -0.15 13.22 11.67
C SER A 214 -1.34 13.33 10.73
N MET A 215 -1.38 12.49 9.69
CA MET A 215 -2.48 12.49 8.72
C MET A 215 -3.80 12.04 9.36
N VAL A 216 -3.78 10.94 10.11
CA VAL A 216 -4.95 10.43 10.85
C VAL A 216 -5.44 11.45 11.88
N ALA A 217 -4.54 12.06 12.64
CA ALA A 217 -4.91 13.11 13.61
C ALA A 217 -5.57 14.33 12.92
N ALA A 218 -5.12 14.68 11.72
CA ALA A 218 -5.74 15.75 10.95
C ALA A 218 -7.13 15.36 10.46
N LEU A 219 -7.29 14.12 9.99
CA LEU A 219 -8.59 13.57 9.56
C LEU A 219 -9.60 13.51 10.71
N ASP A 220 -9.17 13.19 11.92
CA ASP A 220 -10.03 13.18 13.11
C ASP A 220 -10.60 14.57 13.44
N VAL A 221 -9.90 15.64 13.06
CA VAL A 221 -10.38 17.03 13.17
C VAL A 221 -11.28 17.36 11.99
N VAL A 222 -10.82 17.07 10.76
CA VAL A 222 -11.57 17.34 9.52
C VAL A 222 -12.94 16.67 9.54
N HIS A 223 -13.03 15.41 9.95
CA HIS A 223 -14.27 14.65 10.01
C HIS A 223 -15.33 15.26 10.93
N LYS A 224 -14.93 16.11 11.90
CA LYS A 224 -15.84 16.77 12.85
C LYS A 224 -16.31 18.15 12.37
N LEU A 225 -15.81 18.64 11.24
CA LEU A 225 -16.22 19.94 10.69
C LEU A 225 -17.64 19.84 10.11
N GLU A 226 -18.50 20.82 10.41
CA GLU A 226 -19.89 20.84 9.93
C GLU A 226 -20.03 20.87 8.39
N GLY A 227 -18.97 21.30 7.69
CA GLY A 227 -18.90 21.34 6.24
C GLY A 227 -18.53 20.01 5.56
N VAL A 228 -18.14 18.98 6.33
CA VAL A 228 -17.77 17.65 5.81
C VAL A 228 -18.97 16.72 5.93
N VAL A 229 -19.47 16.20 4.79
CA VAL A 229 -20.74 15.46 4.76
C VAL A 229 -20.59 13.94 4.75
N GLU A 230 -19.39 13.44 4.45
CA GLU A 230 -19.08 12.00 4.41
C GLU A 230 -17.74 11.71 5.12
N GLU A 231 -17.48 10.43 5.41
CA GLU A 231 -16.20 10.00 5.96
C GLU A 231 -15.06 10.31 4.96
N PRO A 232 -13.99 11.01 5.38
CA PRO A 232 -12.82 11.23 4.56
C PRO A 232 -12.27 9.92 3.99
N PHE A 233 -11.90 9.94 2.71
CA PHE A 233 -11.28 8.80 2.05
C PHE A 233 -9.80 9.09 1.79
N LEU A 234 -8.93 8.25 2.37
CA LEU A 234 -7.49 8.43 2.35
C LEU A 234 -6.83 7.29 1.59
N LEU A 235 -5.90 7.60 0.70
CA LEU A 235 -4.99 6.64 0.09
C LEU A 235 -3.55 7.12 0.25
N ARG A 236 -2.61 6.20 0.42
CA ARG A 236 -1.18 6.51 0.39
C ARG A 236 -0.72 6.68 -1.06
N ILE A 237 0.30 7.52 -1.26
CA ILE A 237 1.01 7.66 -2.52
C ILE A 237 2.41 7.08 -2.31
N GLU A 238 2.72 6.02 -3.07
CA GLU A 238 4.02 5.34 -3.02
C GLU A 238 4.86 5.75 -4.23
N GLU A 239 5.92 6.49 -3.95
CA GLU A 239 6.97 6.78 -4.92
C GLU A 239 7.97 5.63 -4.90
N LEU A 240 7.76 4.67 -5.80
CA LEU A 240 8.71 3.59 -6.04
C LEU A 240 9.70 4.08 -7.10
N GLU A 241 10.97 4.26 -6.74
CA GLU A 241 12.02 4.64 -7.69
C GLU A 241 12.36 3.43 -8.59
N GLY A 242 11.82 3.38 -9.82
CA GLY A 242 12.11 2.31 -10.79
C GLY A 242 11.25 2.23 -12.04
#